data_AF-A0A973XE55-F1
#
_entry.id   AF-A0A973XE55-F1
#
_cell.length_a   1.000
_cell.length_b   1.000
_cell.length_c   1.000
_cell.angle_alpha   90.00
_cell.angle_beta   90.00
_cell.angle_gamma   90.00
#
_symmetry.space_group_name_H-M   'P 1'
#
loop_
_entity.id
_entity.type
_entity.pdbx_description
1 polymer ?
#
loop_
_entity_poly.entity_id
_entity_poly.type
_entity_poly.pdbx_seq_one_letter_code
_entity_poly.pdbx_strand_id
1 'polypeptide(L)'
;MAYLPLIPLDEFPAELAEAVQRGVQTRMLSSTLPLQVWAHRPGVAQAWLATLDQLHNHGILDARLRELVRLRIASFTTCRVCQTARKSSEVNEADVACLASDDARFSPLERAALRYAELFAS
;
A
#
# COMPACT_ATOMS: atom_id res chain seq x y z
N MET A 1 0.96 -19.38 11.31
CA MET A 1 1.92 -20.31 10.68
C MET A 1 1.74 -20.17 9.18
N ALA A 2 2.80 -19.92 8.41
CA ALA A 2 2.68 -19.78 6.96
C ALA A 2 2.59 -21.17 6.32
N TYR A 3 1.61 -21.39 5.44
CA TYR A 3 1.43 -22.67 4.72
C TYR A 3 2.44 -22.84 3.57
N LEU A 4 3.18 -21.80 3.23
CA LEU A 4 4.25 -21.79 2.24
C LEU A 4 5.57 -21.45 2.94
N PRO A 5 6.69 -22.17 2.66
CA PRO A 5 8.02 -21.76 3.11
C PRO A 5 8.33 -20.35 2.62
N LEU A 6 8.91 -19.53 3.50
CA LEU A 6 9.36 -18.19 3.13
C LEU A 6 10.76 -18.28 2.54
N ILE A 7 11.02 -17.58 1.44
CA ILE A 7 12.39 -17.39 0.97
C ILE A 7 13.06 -16.33 1.87
N PRO A 8 14.22 -16.61 2.49
CA PRO A 8 15.00 -15.63 3.25
C PRO A 8 15.43 -14.44 2.38
N LEU A 9 15.54 -13.25 2.97
CA LEU A 9 15.86 -12.02 2.23
C LEU A 9 17.28 -12.03 1.64
N ASP A 10 18.22 -12.72 2.28
CA ASP A 10 19.59 -12.93 1.84
C ASP A 10 19.72 -13.92 0.68
N GLU A 11 18.66 -14.69 0.39
CA GLU A 11 18.57 -15.56 -0.77
C GLU A 11 17.95 -14.86 -2.00
N PHE A 12 17.56 -13.58 -1.88
CA PHE A 12 16.97 -12.85 -3.00
C PHE A 12 18.02 -12.51 -4.05
N PRO A 13 17.67 -12.55 -5.35
CA PRO A 13 18.49 -11.92 -6.39
C PRO A 13 18.74 -10.45 -6.06
N ALA A 14 19.94 -9.95 -6.36
CA ALA A 14 20.38 -8.60 -5.98
C ALA A 14 19.38 -7.50 -6.35
N GLU A 15 18.88 -7.52 -7.59
CA GLU A 15 17.91 -6.52 -8.07
C GLU A 15 16.59 -6.55 -7.28
N LEU A 16 16.12 -7.74 -6.88
CA LEU A 16 14.92 -7.89 -6.06
C LEU A 16 15.18 -7.39 -4.64
N ALA A 17 16.32 -7.75 -4.05
CA ALA A 17 16.70 -7.30 -2.71
C ALA A 17 16.76 -5.77 -2.62
N GLU A 18 17.38 -5.12 -3.61
CA GLU A 18 17.43 -3.66 -3.70
C GLU A 18 16.04 -3.03 -3.85
N ALA A 19 15.17 -3.61 -4.70
CA ALA A 19 13.80 -3.13 -4.86
C ALA A 19 13.00 -3.24 -3.55
N VAL A 20 13.17 -4.32 -2.79
CA VAL A 20 12.55 -4.47 -1.46
C VAL A 20 13.08 -3.43 -0.49
N GLN A 21 14.39 -3.20 -0.45
CA GLN A 21 14.99 -2.20 0.43
C GLN A 21 14.45 -0.80 0.12
N ARG A 22 14.40 -0.39 -1.15
CA ARG A 22 13.79 0.88 -1.57
C ARG A 22 12.32 0.96 -1.18
N GLY A 23 11.57 -0.13 -1.36
CA GLY A 23 10.17 -0.20 -1.00
C GLY A 23 9.91 0.00 0.51
N VAL A 24 10.77 -0.54 1.37
CA VAL A 24 10.68 -0.34 2.82
C VAL A 24 11.06 1.11 3.18
N GLN A 25 12.15 1.64 2.63
CA GLN A 25 12.61 3.01 2.90
C GLN A 25 11.58 4.07 2.52
N THR A 26 10.87 3.87 1.40
CA THR A 26 9.82 4.77 0.90
C THR A 26 8.44 4.53 1.55
N ARG A 27 8.35 3.59 2.50
CA ARG A 27 7.11 3.08 3.11
C ARG A 27 6.11 2.46 2.14
N MET A 28 6.47 2.30 0.87
CA MET A 28 5.67 1.54 -0.10
C MET A 28 5.36 0.14 0.42
N LEU A 29 6.36 -0.49 1.06
CA LEU A 29 6.24 -1.78 1.75
C LEU A 29 6.23 -1.55 3.25
N SER A 30 5.18 -2.01 3.93
CA SER A 30 5.11 -2.00 5.41
C SER A 30 5.52 -3.33 6.02
N SER A 31 5.78 -4.34 5.18
CA SER A 31 6.27 -5.65 5.55
C SER A 31 6.97 -6.28 4.35
N THR A 32 8.00 -7.07 4.61
CA THR A 32 8.70 -7.89 3.60
C THR A 32 8.06 -9.26 3.41
N LEU A 33 7.13 -9.66 4.28
CA LEU A 33 6.56 -11.01 4.29
C LEU A 33 5.90 -11.39 2.95
N PRO A 34 5.11 -10.54 2.28
CA PRO A 34 4.56 -10.87 0.96
C PRO A 34 5.66 -11.10 -0.08
N LEU A 35 6.79 -10.39 0.01
CA LEU A 35 7.90 -10.52 -0.93
C LEU A 35 8.63 -11.84 -0.74
N GLN A 36 8.75 -12.33 0.50
CA GLN A 36 9.32 -13.64 0.80
C GLN A 36 8.47 -14.79 0.26
N VAL A 37 7.17 -14.56 0.05
CA VAL A 37 6.27 -15.47 -0.65
C VAL A 37 6.41 -15.33 -2.17
N TRP A 38 6.45 -14.11 -2.71
CA TRP A 38 6.58 -13.90 -4.16
C TRP A 38 7.95 -14.26 -4.71
N ALA A 39 8.99 -14.27 -3.88
CA ALA A 39 10.37 -14.62 -4.25
C ALA A 39 10.54 -16.07 -4.73
N HIS A 40 9.54 -16.94 -4.52
CA HIS A 40 9.46 -18.23 -5.23
C HIS A 40 9.41 -18.06 -6.76
N ARG A 41 9.02 -16.87 -7.25
CA ARG A 41 9.02 -16.45 -8.65
C ARG A 41 9.61 -15.04 -8.76
N PRO A 42 10.95 -14.87 -8.69
CA PRO A 42 11.58 -13.57 -8.50
C PRO A 42 11.28 -12.58 -9.64
N GLY A 43 11.19 -13.04 -10.90
CA GLY A 43 10.82 -12.15 -12.02
C GLY A 43 9.41 -11.57 -11.89
N VAL A 44 8.45 -12.33 -11.34
CA VAL A 44 7.09 -11.84 -11.07
C VAL A 44 7.11 -10.87 -9.89
N ALA A 45 7.83 -11.20 -8.82
CA ALA A 45 7.98 -10.32 -7.66
C ALA A 45 8.58 -8.96 -8.05
N GLN A 46 9.58 -8.97 -8.92
CA GLN A 46 10.25 -7.77 -9.40
C GLN A 46 9.32 -6.90 -10.27
N ALA A 47 8.63 -7.49 -11.24
CA ALA A 47 7.66 -6.75 -12.07
C ALA A 47 6.53 -6.14 -11.24
N TRP A 48 6.07 -6.86 -10.21
CA TRP A 48 5.06 -6.36 -9.29
C TRP A 48 5.56 -5.20 -8.44
N LEU A 49 6.79 -5.29 -7.90
CA LEU A 49 7.41 -4.17 -7.17
C LEU A 49 7.61 -2.94 -8.06
N ALA A 50 8.03 -3.11 -9.31
CA ALA A 50 8.16 -2.00 -10.26
C ALA A 50 6.81 -1.31 -10.48
N THR A 51 5.72 -2.07 -10.58
CA THR A 51 4.37 -1.52 -10.69
C THR A 51 3.97 -0.73 -9.44
N LEU A 52 4.18 -1.30 -8.25
CA LEU A 52 3.90 -0.60 -6.98
C LEU A 52 4.73 0.67 -6.83
N ASP A 53 5.98 0.65 -7.29
CA ASP A 53 6.90 1.79 -7.22
C ASP A 53 6.40 2.95 -8.09
N GLN A 54 5.90 2.66 -9.30
CA GLN A 54 5.30 3.69 -10.15
C GLN A 54 4.04 4.29 -9.52
N LEU A 55 3.18 3.47 -8.90
CA LEU A 55 1.94 3.94 -8.26
C LEU A 55 2.21 4.73 -6.98
N HIS A 56 3.18 4.29 -6.19
CA HIS A 56 3.56 4.92 -4.95
C HIS A 56 4.54 6.06 -5.24
N ASN A 57 5.82 5.77 -5.48
CA ASN A 57 6.87 6.79 -5.52
C ASN A 57 6.79 7.77 -6.70
N HIS A 58 6.17 7.38 -7.81
CA HIS A 58 6.08 8.23 -9.01
C HIS A 58 4.64 8.65 -9.37
N GLY A 59 3.68 8.40 -8.46
CA GLY A 59 2.30 8.83 -8.62
C GLY A 59 2.15 10.35 -8.54
N ILE A 60 1.06 10.87 -9.12
CA ILE A 60 0.77 12.32 -9.16
C ILE A 60 -0.03 12.81 -7.94
N LEU A 61 -0.56 11.89 -7.13
CA LEU A 61 -1.28 12.24 -5.91
C LEU A 61 -0.28 12.53 -4.79
N ASP A 62 -0.54 13.57 -4.01
CA ASP A 62 0.23 13.81 -2.79
C ASP A 62 0.08 12.66 -1.77
N ALA A 63 0.97 12.64 -0.78
CA ALA A 63 1.08 11.54 0.16
C ALA A 63 -0.20 11.33 0.99
N ARG A 64 -0.88 12.41 1.41
CA ARG A 64 -2.13 12.35 2.15
C ARG A 64 -3.28 11.81 1.30
N LEU A 65 -3.52 12.39 0.13
CA LEU A 65 -4.63 12.00 -0.74
C LEU A 65 -4.51 10.55 -1.20
N ARG A 66 -3.30 10.11 -1.57
CA ARG A 66 -3.01 8.71 -1.91
C ARG A 66 -3.30 7.77 -0.74
N GLU A 67 -2.92 8.15 0.48
CA GLU A 67 -3.14 7.32 1.68
C GLU A 67 -4.62 7.21 2.05
N LEU A 68 -5.38 8.31 1.98
CA LEU A 68 -6.83 8.32 2.21
C LEU A 68 -7.56 7.40 1.22
N VAL A 69 -7.25 7.50 -0.07
CA VAL A 69 -7.82 6.64 -1.12
C VAL A 69 -7.51 5.17 -0.84
N ARG A 70 -6.24 4.85 -0.56
CA ARG A 70 -5.81 3.47 -0.28
C ARG A 70 -6.51 2.89 0.95
N LEU A 71 -6.63 3.65 2.04
CA LEU A 71 -7.33 3.20 3.26
C LEU A 71 -8.83 3.02 3.02
N ARG A 72 -9.45 3.88 2.19
CA ARG A 72 -10.86 3.75 1.84
C ARG A 72 -11.10 2.46 1.06
N ILE A 73 -10.29 2.16 0.05
CA ILE A 73 -10.34 0.88 -0.67
C ILE A 73 -10.16 -0.30 0.31
N ALA A 74 -9.16 -0.22 1.19
CA ALA A 74 -8.89 -1.27 2.17
C ALA A 74 -10.06 -1.50 3.16
N SER A 75 -10.88 -0.48 3.42
CA SER A 75 -12.08 -0.60 4.26
C SER A 75 -13.18 -1.45 3.60
N PHE A 76 -13.25 -1.48 2.26
CA PHE A 76 -14.21 -2.31 1.52
C PHE A 76 -13.71 -3.74 1.27
N THR A 77 -12.41 -3.92 1.00
CA THR A 77 -11.87 -5.24 0.68
C THR A 77 -11.66 -6.14 1.90
N THR A 78 -11.91 -5.64 3.12
CA THR A 78 -11.68 -6.34 4.41
C THR A 78 -10.25 -6.87 4.61
N CYS A 79 -9.28 -6.38 3.82
CA CYS A 79 -7.87 -6.73 3.93
C CYS A 79 -7.25 -6.12 5.21
N ARG A 80 -7.20 -6.89 6.29
CA ARG A 80 -6.65 -6.43 7.59
C ARG A 80 -5.22 -5.89 7.47
N VAL A 81 -4.35 -6.53 6.70
CA VAL A 81 -2.97 -6.06 6.48
C VAL A 81 -2.95 -4.70 5.79
N CYS A 82 -3.83 -4.49 4.82
CA CYS A 82 -3.95 -3.24 4.09
C CYS A 82 -4.52 -2.13 4.99
N GLN A 83 -5.48 -2.45 5.86
CA GLN A 83 -6.08 -1.47 6.78
C GLN A 83 -5.09 -0.98 7.86
N THR A 84 -4.17 -1.84 8.30
CA THR A 84 -3.20 -1.49 9.36
C THR A 84 -1.89 -0.92 8.82
N ALA A 85 -1.48 -1.28 7.61
CA ALA A 85 -0.30 -0.72 6.99
C ALA A 85 -0.46 0.80 6.80
N ARG A 86 0.44 1.60 7.36
CA ARG A 86 0.49 3.06 7.16
C ARG A 86 1.55 3.41 6.13
N LYS A 87 1.19 4.16 5.10
CA LYS A 87 2.10 4.58 4.01
C LYS A 87 2.48 6.06 4.08
N SER A 88 1.67 6.86 4.75
CA SER A 88 1.95 8.26 5.06
C SER A 88 1.67 8.54 6.53
N SER A 89 2.44 9.45 7.13
CA SER A 89 2.17 10.00 8.47
C SER A 89 1.25 11.22 8.43
N GLU A 90 0.84 11.67 7.25
CA GLU A 90 -0.07 12.81 7.07
C GLU A 90 -1.53 12.45 7.32
N VAL A 91 -1.87 11.16 7.48
CA VAL A 91 -3.20 10.66 7.84
C VAL A 91 -3.13 10.12 9.26
N ASN A 92 -3.97 10.65 10.15
CA ASN A 92 -4.00 10.28 11.57
C ASN A 92 -5.17 9.32 11.88
N GLU A 93 -5.21 8.77 13.10
CA GLU A 93 -6.26 7.81 13.50
C GLU A 93 -7.67 8.43 13.52
N ALA A 94 -7.81 9.74 13.73
CA ALA A 94 -9.10 10.41 13.64
C ALA A 94 -9.60 10.43 12.19
N ASP A 95 -8.72 10.70 11.21
CA ASP A 95 -9.05 10.59 9.78
C ASP A 95 -9.55 9.18 9.44
N VAL A 96 -8.84 8.14 9.94
CA VAL A 96 -9.20 6.73 9.68
C VAL A 96 -10.54 6.35 10.32
N ALA A 97 -10.80 6.81 11.55
CA ALA A 97 -12.04 6.53 12.27
C ALA A 97 -13.29 7.10 11.55
N CYS A 98 -13.12 8.14 10.73
CA CYS A 98 -14.23 8.81 10.03
C CYS A 98 -13.98 8.92 8.53
N LEU A 99 -13.50 7.84 7.90
CA LEU A 99 -13.10 7.80 6.49
C LEU A 99 -14.29 7.79 5.49
N ALA A 100 -15.41 8.41 5.85
CA ALA A 100 -16.59 8.54 5.00
C ALA A 100 -16.38 9.66 3.97
N SER A 101 -16.94 9.48 2.77
CA SER A 101 -16.76 10.42 1.66
C SER A 101 -17.51 11.75 1.83
N ASP A 102 -18.42 11.83 2.80
CA ASP A 102 -19.24 13.00 3.13
C ASP A 102 -18.85 13.70 4.45
N ASP A 103 -17.80 13.24 5.15
CA ASP A 103 -17.35 13.88 6.39
C ASP A 103 -16.78 15.28 6.12
N ALA A 104 -17.18 16.25 6.95
CA ALA A 104 -16.82 17.65 6.81
C ALA A 104 -15.32 17.94 7.07
N ARG A 105 -14.59 17.02 7.72
CA ARG A 105 -13.14 17.17 7.98
C ARG A 105 -12.29 17.17 6.72
N PHE A 106 -12.78 16.53 5.65
CA PHE A 106 -12.05 16.42 4.40
C PHE A 106 -12.33 17.63 3.51
N SER A 107 -11.33 18.04 2.74
CA SER A 107 -11.50 19.04 1.68
C SER A 107 -12.42 18.52 0.57
N PRO A 108 -12.94 19.41 -0.30
CA PRO A 108 -13.71 18.98 -1.48
C PRO A 108 -12.96 17.98 -2.38
N LEU A 109 -11.64 18.16 -2.54
CA LEU A 109 -10.78 17.27 -3.32
C LEU A 109 -10.69 15.88 -2.69
N GLU A 110 -10.43 15.82 -1.38
CA GLU A 110 -10.33 14.55 -0.64
C GLU A 110 -11.67 13.81 -0.65
N ARG A 111 -12.80 14.50 -0.45
CA ARG A 111 -14.14 13.89 -0.54
C ARG A 111 -14.40 13.28 -1.91
N ALA A 112 -14.04 13.97 -2.99
CA ALA A 112 -14.18 13.44 -4.34
C ALA A 112 -13.33 12.17 -4.56
N ALA A 113 -12.08 12.17 -4.06
CA ALA A 113 -11.20 11.00 -4.14
C ALA A 113 -11.69 9.82 -3.28
N LEU A 114 -12.21 10.08 -2.07
CA LEU A 114 -12.82 9.07 -1.21
C LEU A 114 -14.09 8.48 -1.84
N ARG A 115 -14.90 9.31 -2.52
CA ARG A 115 -16.07 8.84 -3.27
C ARG A 115 -15.69 7.97 -4.45
N TYR A 116 -14.64 8.34 -5.18
CA TYR A 116 -14.08 7.49 -6.24
C TYR A 116 -13.63 6.14 -5.67
N ALA A 117 -12.87 6.15 -4.56
CA ALA A 117 -12.36 4.94 -3.92
C ALA A 117 -13.48 3.98 -3.48
N GLU A 118 -14.59 4.53 -2.98
CA GLU A 118 -15.80 3.80 -2.66
C GLU A 118 -16.43 3.13 -3.88
N LEU A 119 -16.67 3.88 -4.96
CA LEU A 119 -17.27 3.34 -6.20
C LEU A 119 -16.35 2.34 -6.91
N PHE A 120 -15.03 2.48 -6.76
CA PHE A 120 -14.06 1.57 -7.34
C PHE A 120 -14.01 0.21 -6.62
N ALA A 121 -14.26 0.21 -5.30
CA ALA A 121 -14.08 -0.96 -4.44
C ALA A 121 -15.40 -1.65 -4.01
N SER A 122 -16.55 -1.03 -4.30
CA SER A 122 -17.90 -1.58 -4.10
C SER A 122 -18.36 -2.43 -5.28
#